data_AF-A0A9E6JIJ1-F1
#
_entry.id   AF-A0A9E6JIJ1-F1
#
_cell.length_a   1.000
_cell.length_b   1.000
_cell.length_c   1.000
_cell.angle_alpha   90.00
_cell.angle_beta   90.00
_cell.angle_gamma   90.00
#
_symmetry.space_group_name_H-M   'P 1'
#
loop_
_entity.id
_entity.type
_entity.pdbx_description
1 polymer ?
#
loop_
_entity_poly.entity_id
_entity_poly.type
_entity_poly.pdbx_seq_one_letter_code
_entity_poly.pdbx_strand_id
1 'polypeptide(L)'
;AQGQAPSAARVLSELLSRYPEFQTAAAYLLASTLLAETRHGEAELAGNLANLHTPLAAYIKSRLALTLPDQAQAPEIPKPHPEAPPYTLPTAANWIELAMEQGRWAQALAFTEQLGSENDLDPGIRADLSAVRGNCLFNLQRFNEAITAYRAWLSGTPPQEDPCLAGIYQRLAQAYYHEGKDSPAMTAYKKSPARSGQNQASAGSPEKVFPLRFEQARQAAEKSLWESRSPRAASPWLAMVKEPPVVQIQPPRSPAPMQTWSWVILDGEGRVRYRQQGRIWPDKLAWEGSDPDGQKILAGDVYAYTLTVVDARGRTLTTNAPARMVWAMVYPGPNDFVLSLQVSTLFEKENSDRISRFGLSLLTQAADLCLRFSRPGLQLELSARDGQLGQRQASAVIARLQSKLEWPSTGISIRILPSRGPTRERLNLRFEKHPESAHQENKNHAE
;
A
#
# COMPACT_ATOMS: atom_id res chain seq x y z
N ALA A 1 38.16 -32.02 25.00
CA ALA A 1 37.69 -30.63 25.09
C ALA A 1 36.28 -30.55 24.51
N GLN A 2 35.26 -30.81 25.34
CA GLN A 2 33.86 -30.61 25.01
C GLN A 2 33.42 -29.34 25.74
N GLY A 3 33.09 -28.28 25.00
CA GLY A 3 32.61 -27.02 25.57
C GLY A 3 31.13 -27.15 25.91
N GLN A 4 30.80 -27.21 27.21
CA GLN A 4 29.43 -27.01 27.65
C GLN A 4 29.06 -25.53 27.49
N ALA A 5 27.97 -25.25 26.78
CA ALA A 5 27.39 -23.91 26.72
C ALA A 5 27.00 -23.46 28.15
N PRO A 6 27.23 -22.19 28.53
CA PRO A 6 26.85 -21.70 29.85
C PRO A 6 25.33 -21.76 30.02
N SER A 7 24.86 -22.20 31.19
CA SER A 7 23.42 -22.24 31.50
C SER A 7 22.80 -20.85 31.40
N ALA A 8 21.55 -20.76 30.97
CA ALA A 8 20.83 -19.49 30.80
C ALA A 8 20.87 -18.63 32.07
N ALA A 9 20.82 -19.26 33.25
CA ALA A 9 20.95 -18.62 34.55
C ALA A 9 22.28 -17.84 34.72
N ARG A 10 23.39 -18.35 34.18
CA ARG A 10 24.70 -17.69 34.26
C ARG A 10 24.78 -16.45 33.37
N VAL A 11 24.26 -16.54 32.14
CA VAL A 11 24.23 -15.42 31.18
C VAL A 11 23.32 -14.29 31.68
N LEU A 12 22.17 -14.65 32.26
CA LEU A 12 21.25 -13.67 32.85
C LEU A 12 21.80 -13.02 34.12
N SER A 13 22.47 -13.78 35.00
CA SER A 13 23.14 -13.22 36.19
C SER A 13 24.21 -12.21 35.80
N GLU A 14 24.98 -12.50 34.74
CA GLU A 14 25.99 -11.58 34.22
C GLU A 14 25.37 -10.31 33.59
N LEU A 15 24.26 -10.43 32.86
CA LEU A 15 23.51 -9.29 32.33
C LEU A 15 22.93 -8.40 33.42
N LEU A 16 22.35 -9.00 34.46
CA LEU A 16 21.79 -8.29 35.62
C LEU A 16 22.86 -7.52 36.41
N SER A 17 24.08 -8.06 36.49
CA SER A 17 25.21 -7.35 37.13
C SER A 17 25.65 -6.11 36.36
N ARG A 18 25.42 -6.07 35.03
CA ARG A 18 25.84 -4.98 34.15
C ARG A 18 24.77 -3.90 33.97
N TYR A 19 23.49 -4.22 34.21
CA TYR A 19 22.37 -3.29 33.99
C TYR A 19 21.33 -3.39 35.14
N PRO A 20 21.66 -2.86 36.33
CA PRO A 20 20.84 -2.98 37.53
C PRO A 20 19.47 -2.29 37.44
N GLU A 21 19.29 -1.35 36.51
CA GLU A 21 18.03 -0.64 36.28
C GLU A 21 16.91 -1.51 35.70
N PHE A 22 17.20 -2.73 35.24
CA PHE A 22 16.22 -3.68 34.69
C PHE A 22 15.84 -4.82 35.65
N GLN A 23 16.21 -4.73 36.93
CA GLN A 23 16.05 -5.82 37.91
C GLN A 23 14.66 -6.45 37.95
N THR A 24 13.58 -5.67 37.87
CA THR A 24 12.20 -6.20 37.96
C THR A 24 11.77 -6.95 36.69
N ALA A 25 12.11 -6.44 35.51
CA ALA A 25 11.78 -7.07 34.23
C ALA A 25 12.64 -8.32 33.98
N ALA A 26 13.91 -8.26 34.37
CA ALA A 26 14.82 -9.39 34.28
C ALA A 26 14.54 -10.46 35.34
N ALA A 27 14.05 -10.11 36.54
CA ALA A 27 13.56 -11.08 37.52
C ALA A 27 12.30 -11.82 37.05
N TYR A 28 11.38 -11.11 36.38
CA TYR A 28 10.20 -11.72 35.77
C TYR A 28 10.58 -12.69 34.64
N LEU A 29 11.51 -12.29 33.77
CA LEU A 29 12.10 -13.15 32.75
C LEU A 29 12.79 -14.37 33.35
N LEU A 30 13.62 -14.20 34.39
CA LEU A 30 14.30 -15.30 35.06
C LEU A 30 13.30 -16.28 35.70
N ALA A 31 12.26 -15.79 36.38
CA ALA A 31 11.22 -16.61 36.96
C ALA A 31 10.44 -17.40 35.89
N SER A 32 10.09 -16.76 34.77
CA SER A 32 9.42 -17.42 33.64
C SER A 32 10.29 -18.45 32.94
N THR A 33 11.61 -18.22 32.86
CA THR A 33 12.57 -19.14 32.24
C THR A 33 12.81 -20.37 33.13
N LEU A 34 12.93 -20.17 34.44
CA LEU A 34 13.07 -21.26 35.43
C LEU A 34 11.78 -22.09 35.55
N LEU A 35 10.60 -21.47 35.42
CA LEU A 35 9.32 -22.17 35.33
C LEU A 35 9.22 -23.00 34.04
N ALA A 36 9.66 -22.47 32.89
CA ALA A 36 9.68 -23.17 31.61
C ALA A 36 10.66 -24.37 31.59
N GLU A 37 11.80 -24.29 32.28
CA GLU A 37 12.71 -25.43 32.47
C GLU A 37 12.05 -26.59 33.26
N THR A 38 10.96 -26.34 33.99
CA THR A 38 10.25 -27.36 34.76
C THR A 38 9.02 -27.97 34.08
N ARG A 39 8.49 -27.38 33.00
CA ARG A 39 7.40 -27.95 32.16
C ARG A 39 7.21 -27.14 30.87
N HIS A 40 7.48 -27.80 29.73
CA HIS A 40 7.14 -27.47 28.33
C HIS A 40 7.77 -26.21 27.65
N GLY A 41 8.64 -26.47 26.66
CA GLY A 41 8.63 -25.93 25.29
C GLY A 41 8.98 -24.45 25.01
N GLU A 42 10.07 -24.23 24.27
CA GLU A 42 10.56 -22.92 23.74
C GLU A 42 9.52 -22.04 23.02
N ALA A 43 8.42 -22.63 22.51
CA ALA A 43 7.38 -21.92 21.77
C ALA A 43 6.53 -20.97 22.64
N GLU A 44 6.28 -21.31 23.90
CA GLU A 44 5.48 -20.49 24.82
C GLU A 44 6.28 -19.26 25.31
N LEU A 45 7.60 -19.43 25.45
CA LEU A 45 8.54 -18.34 25.74
C LEU A 45 8.59 -17.31 24.61
N ALA A 46 8.60 -17.76 23.35
CA ALA A 46 8.59 -16.89 22.17
C ALA A 46 7.28 -16.10 22.04
N GLY A 47 6.13 -16.72 22.35
CA GLY A 47 4.82 -16.06 22.37
C GLY A 47 4.72 -14.97 23.44
N ASN A 48 5.23 -15.23 24.65
CA ASN A 48 5.21 -14.25 25.74
C ASN A 48 6.18 -13.07 25.49
N LEU A 49 7.33 -13.33 24.85
CA LEU A 49 8.28 -12.28 24.42
C LEU A 49 7.74 -11.40 23.27
N ALA A 50 6.86 -11.94 22.42
CA ALA A 50 6.24 -11.20 21.33
C ALA A 50 5.30 -10.09 21.83
N ASN A 51 4.70 -10.26 23.01
CA ASN A 51 3.71 -9.35 23.59
C ASN A 51 4.30 -8.18 24.42
N LEU A 52 5.63 -8.13 24.60
CA LEU A 52 6.28 -7.05 25.35
C LEU A 52 6.60 -5.84 24.45
N HIS A 53 5.83 -4.76 24.60
CA HIS A 53 6.11 -3.44 24.01
C HIS A 53 7.06 -2.61 24.87
N THR A 54 8.34 -3.01 24.98
CA THR A 54 9.36 -2.19 25.68
C THR A 54 10.72 -2.17 24.95
N PRO A 55 11.57 -1.15 25.19
CA PRO A 55 12.92 -1.06 24.62
C PRO A 55 13.81 -2.27 24.94
N LEU A 56 13.60 -2.92 26.09
CA LEU A 56 14.30 -4.14 26.48
C LEU A 56 13.97 -5.31 25.54
N ALA A 57 12.73 -5.41 25.06
CA ALA A 57 12.33 -6.43 24.09
C ALA A 57 13.02 -6.22 22.72
N ALA A 58 13.20 -4.97 22.29
CA ALA A 58 13.95 -4.65 21.07
C ALA A 58 15.44 -4.97 21.21
N TYR A 59 16.03 -4.70 22.38
CA TYR A 59 17.43 -5.01 22.67
C TYR A 59 17.67 -6.54 22.76
N ILE A 60 16.80 -7.27 23.46
CA ILE A 60 16.83 -8.74 23.55
C ILE A 60 16.66 -9.36 22.16
N LYS A 61 15.70 -8.89 21.35
CA LYS A 61 15.54 -9.31 19.94
C LYS A 61 16.80 -9.06 19.11
N SER A 62 17.46 -7.91 19.28
CA SER A 62 18.68 -7.57 18.53
C SER A 62 19.90 -8.42 18.91
N ARG A 63 20.01 -8.86 20.17
CA ARG A 63 21.11 -9.72 20.62
C ARG A 63 20.84 -11.20 20.36
N LEU A 64 19.60 -11.66 20.49
CA LEU A 64 19.22 -13.01 20.08
C LEU A 64 19.33 -13.21 18.56
N ALA A 65 19.07 -12.17 17.76
CA ALA A 65 19.30 -12.18 16.31
C ALA A 65 20.77 -12.33 15.90
N LEU A 66 21.73 -12.08 16.81
CA LEU A 66 23.16 -12.32 16.57
C LEU A 66 23.62 -13.74 16.96
N THR A 67 22.77 -14.51 17.64
CA THR A 67 23.08 -15.87 18.11
C THR A 67 22.16 -16.95 17.54
N LEU A 68 21.00 -16.59 17.00
CA LEU A 68 20.14 -17.52 16.30
C LEU A 68 20.60 -17.65 14.84
N PRO A 69 20.76 -18.88 14.31
CA PRO A 69 20.91 -19.06 12.88
C PRO A 69 19.68 -18.48 12.16
N ASP A 70 19.88 -18.10 10.90
CA ASP A 70 18.98 -17.40 9.96
C ASP A 70 17.64 -18.12 9.65
N GLN A 71 17.11 -18.94 10.57
CA GLN A 71 15.98 -19.85 10.39
C GLN A 71 15.00 -19.89 11.58
N ALA A 72 14.71 -18.76 12.23
CA ALA A 72 13.42 -18.68 12.94
C ALA A 72 12.30 -18.53 11.90
N GLN A 73 11.90 -19.66 11.30
CA GLN A 73 10.79 -19.70 10.34
C GLN A 73 9.53 -19.17 11.05
N ALA A 74 8.81 -18.26 10.38
CA ALA A 74 7.49 -17.84 10.86
C ALA A 74 6.63 -19.09 11.14
N PRO A 75 5.78 -19.09 12.18
CA PRO A 75 4.98 -20.27 12.54
C PRO A 75 4.25 -20.79 11.30
N GLU A 76 4.53 -22.05 10.96
CA GLU A 76 3.97 -22.66 9.78
C GLU A 76 2.47 -22.87 10.00
N ILE A 77 1.66 -22.12 9.25
CA ILE A 77 0.20 -22.29 9.27
C ILE A 77 -0.12 -23.66 8.68
N PRO A 78 -0.80 -24.56 9.42
CA PRO A 78 -1.15 -25.88 8.93
C PRO A 78 -2.02 -25.75 7.69
N LYS A 79 -1.86 -26.65 6.73
CA LYS A 79 -2.77 -26.72 5.59
C LYS A 79 -4.10 -27.30 6.10
N PRO A 80 -5.24 -26.63 5.87
CA PRO A 80 -6.54 -27.22 6.20
C PRO A 80 -6.71 -28.52 5.40
N HIS A 81 -6.97 -29.62 6.09
CA HIS A 81 -7.18 -30.94 5.48
C HIS A 81 -8.67 -31.28 5.53
N PRO A 82 -9.30 -31.67 4.42
CA PRO A 82 -10.75 -31.92 4.37
C PRO A 82 -11.20 -33.08 5.27
N GLU A 83 -10.29 -33.98 5.64
CA GLU A 83 -10.55 -35.14 6.51
C GLU A 83 -10.04 -34.97 7.95
N ALA A 84 -9.42 -33.83 8.29
CA ALA A 84 -9.02 -33.58 9.67
C ALA A 84 -10.28 -33.36 10.53
N PRO A 85 -10.29 -33.79 11.81
CA PRO A 85 -11.38 -33.44 12.72
C PRO A 85 -11.56 -31.91 12.72
N PRO A 86 -12.80 -31.42 12.79
CA PRO A 86 -13.06 -29.98 12.77
C PRO A 86 -12.23 -29.30 13.86
N TYR A 87 -11.51 -28.26 13.46
CA TYR A 87 -10.78 -27.43 14.41
C TYR A 87 -11.77 -26.87 15.42
N THR A 88 -11.39 -26.81 16.70
CA THR A 88 -12.22 -26.05 17.65
C THR A 88 -12.29 -24.60 17.18
N LEU A 89 -13.45 -23.96 17.38
CA LEU A 89 -13.73 -22.59 16.94
C LEU A 89 -12.62 -21.58 17.31
N PRO A 90 -12.04 -21.60 18.54
CA PRO A 90 -10.92 -20.71 18.88
C PRO A 90 -9.65 -20.99 18.06
N THR A 91 -9.37 -22.26 17.76
CA THR A 91 -8.20 -22.67 16.99
C THR A 91 -8.33 -22.20 15.54
N ALA A 92 -9.49 -22.42 14.92
CA ALA A 92 -9.76 -21.98 13.55
C ALA A 92 -9.69 -20.44 13.42
N ALA A 93 -10.26 -19.70 14.37
CA ALA A 93 -10.23 -18.24 14.38
C ALA A 93 -8.79 -17.70 14.41
N ASN A 94 -7.94 -18.24 15.28
CA ASN A 94 -6.53 -17.84 15.37
C ASN A 94 -5.76 -18.12 14.07
N TRP A 95 -6.02 -19.25 13.41
CA TRP A 95 -5.39 -19.57 12.12
C TRP A 95 -5.86 -18.66 10.99
N ILE A 96 -7.14 -18.28 10.97
CA ILE A 96 -7.69 -17.34 10.01
C ILE A 96 -7.00 -15.98 10.15
N GLU A 97 -6.92 -15.45 11.37
CA GLU A 97 -6.31 -14.15 11.66
C GLU A 97 -4.81 -14.15 11.27
N LEU A 98 -4.05 -15.14 11.74
CA LEU A 98 -2.63 -15.28 11.40
C LEU A 98 -2.40 -15.41 9.89
N ALA A 99 -3.25 -16.16 9.18
CA ALA A 99 -3.17 -16.29 7.73
C ALA A 99 -3.46 -14.97 7.01
N MET A 100 -4.40 -14.16 7.50
CA MET A 100 -4.70 -12.84 6.96
C MET A 100 -3.54 -11.85 7.19
N GLU A 101 -2.95 -11.85 8.38
CA GLU A 101 -1.80 -11.02 8.71
C GLU A 101 -0.58 -11.34 7.83
N GLN A 102 -0.36 -12.62 7.52
CA GLN A 102 0.69 -13.07 6.61
C GLN A 102 0.33 -12.87 5.12
N GLY A 103 -0.84 -12.32 4.79
CA GLY A 103 -1.32 -12.16 3.41
C GLY A 103 -1.62 -13.48 2.70
N ARG A 104 -1.74 -14.60 3.43
CA ARG A 104 -2.07 -15.94 2.93
C ARG A 104 -3.59 -16.11 2.77
N TRP A 105 -4.21 -15.21 2.00
CA TRP A 105 -5.68 -15.09 1.87
C TRP A 105 -6.39 -16.37 1.43
N ALA A 106 -5.75 -17.19 0.58
CA ALA A 106 -6.32 -18.47 0.14
C ALA A 106 -6.45 -19.49 1.27
N GLN A 107 -5.51 -19.48 2.22
CA GLN A 107 -5.56 -20.39 3.37
C GLN A 107 -6.53 -19.88 4.42
N ALA A 108 -6.54 -18.57 4.69
CA ALA A 108 -7.57 -17.95 5.51
C ALA A 108 -8.97 -18.27 4.99
N LEU A 109 -9.18 -18.19 3.67
CA LEU A 109 -10.44 -18.57 3.02
C LEU A 109 -10.79 -20.05 3.28
N ALA A 110 -9.85 -20.97 3.09
CA ALA A 110 -10.09 -22.39 3.31
C ALA A 110 -10.50 -22.68 4.78
N PHE A 111 -9.86 -22.05 5.77
CA PHE A 111 -10.28 -22.16 7.16
C PHE A 111 -11.69 -21.59 7.41
N THR A 112 -12.04 -20.44 6.80
CA THR A 112 -13.39 -19.88 6.93
C THR A 112 -14.46 -20.79 6.33
N GLU A 113 -14.15 -21.48 5.23
CA GLU A 113 -15.08 -22.42 4.57
C GLU A 113 -15.25 -23.71 5.37
N GLN A 114 -14.15 -24.22 5.95
CA GLN A 114 -14.21 -25.37 6.84
C GLN A 114 -15.07 -25.07 8.07
N LEU A 115 -14.82 -23.96 8.75
CA LEU A 115 -15.59 -23.57 9.94
C LEU A 115 -17.06 -23.29 9.59
N GLY A 116 -17.33 -22.59 8.47
CA GLY A 116 -18.69 -22.27 8.04
C GLY A 116 -19.56 -23.47 7.62
N SER A 117 -18.96 -24.67 7.48
CA SER A 117 -19.71 -25.91 7.21
C SER A 117 -20.36 -26.52 8.45
N GLU A 118 -20.03 -26.03 9.65
CA GLU A 118 -20.63 -26.48 10.90
C GLU A 118 -22.06 -25.92 11.05
N ASN A 119 -23.04 -26.82 11.11
CA ASN A 119 -24.46 -26.46 11.19
C ASN A 119 -24.85 -25.75 12.49
N ASP A 120 -24.12 -26.04 13.58
CA ASP A 120 -24.42 -25.60 14.95
C ASP A 120 -23.74 -24.29 15.34
N LEU A 121 -23.15 -23.56 14.37
CA LEU A 121 -22.58 -22.25 14.64
C LEU A 121 -23.65 -21.24 15.05
N ASP A 122 -23.32 -20.47 16.09
CA ASP A 122 -24.09 -19.30 16.47
C ASP A 122 -24.29 -18.35 15.25
N PRO A 123 -25.50 -17.82 15.03
CA PRO A 123 -25.79 -16.93 13.91
C PRO A 123 -24.87 -15.70 13.83
N GLY A 124 -24.43 -15.15 14.96
CA GLY A 124 -23.49 -14.04 15.02
C GLY A 124 -22.11 -14.43 14.49
N ILE A 125 -21.60 -15.59 14.91
CA ILE A 125 -20.33 -16.12 14.39
C ILE A 125 -20.43 -16.41 12.88
N ARG A 126 -21.56 -16.95 12.42
CA ARG A 126 -21.80 -17.19 10.98
C ARG A 126 -21.83 -15.88 10.19
N ALA A 127 -22.39 -14.82 10.76
CA ALA A 127 -22.29 -13.49 10.19
C ALA A 127 -20.81 -13.11 10.10
N ASP A 128 -20.07 -13.02 11.21
CA ASP A 128 -18.66 -12.61 11.23
C ASP A 128 -17.78 -13.39 10.24
N LEU A 129 -17.95 -14.70 10.14
CA LEU A 129 -17.26 -15.53 9.14
C LEU A 129 -17.58 -15.11 7.70
N SER A 130 -18.80 -14.65 7.41
CA SER A 130 -19.17 -14.10 6.11
C SER A 130 -18.43 -12.79 5.80
N ALA A 131 -18.22 -11.91 6.79
CA ALA A 131 -17.41 -10.70 6.61
C ALA A 131 -15.94 -11.05 6.34
N VAL A 132 -15.36 -11.97 7.12
CA VAL A 132 -13.98 -12.42 6.95
C VAL A 132 -13.80 -13.11 5.60
N ARG A 133 -14.71 -14.01 5.22
CA ARG A 133 -14.77 -14.64 3.89
C ARG A 133 -14.80 -13.60 2.78
N GLY A 134 -15.65 -12.58 2.92
CA GLY A 134 -15.71 -11.45 1.99
C GLY A 134 -14.35 -10.76 1.83
N ASN A 135 -13.64 -10.50 2.94
CA ASN A 135 -12.30 -9.91 2.92
C ASN A 135 -11.27 -10.79 2.23
N CYS A 136 -11.26 -12.09 2.50
CA CYS A 136 -10.36 -13.03 1.83
C CYS A 136 -10.65 -13.07 0.32
N LEU A 137 -11.92 -13.20 -0.07
CA LEU A 137 -12.34 -13.21 -1.48
C LEU A 137 -12.01 -11.89 -2.19
N PHE A 138 -12.17 -10.75 -1.51
CA PHE A 138 -11.81 -9.44 -2.05
C PHE A 138 -10.31 -9.34 -2.34
N ASN A 139 -9.46 -9.75 -1.39
CA ASN A 139 -8.00 -9.74 -1.57
C ASN A 139 -7.53 -10.76 -2.62
N LEU A 140 -8.24 -11.88 -2.78
CA LEU A 140 -8.06 -12.84 -3.88
C LEU A 140 -8.69 -12.37 -5.20
N GLN A 141 -9.27 -11.16 -5.24
CA GLN A 141 -9.91 -10.56 -6.41
C GLN A 141 -11.06 -11.43 -6.99
N ARG A 142 -11.76 -12.19 -6.14
CA ARG A 142 -12.99 -12.94 -6.46
C ARG A 142 -14.20 -12.06 -6.10
N PHE A 143 -14.34 -10.93 -6.79
CA PHE A 143 -15.23 -9.84 -6.35
C PHE A 143 -16.71 -10.20 -6.33
N ASN A 144 -17.23 -10.95 -7.32
CA ASN A 144 -18.62 -11.42 -7.26
C ASN A 144 -18.92 -12.28 -6.03
N GLU A 145 -17.99 -13.15 -5.63
CA GLU A 145 -18.16 -13.98 -4.43
C GLU A 145 -17.99 -13.14 -3.15
N ALA A 146 -17.06 -12.18 -3.15
CA ALA A 146 -16.92 -11.23 -2.06
C ALA A 146 -18.20 -10.40 -1.85
N ILE A 147 -18.84 -9.94 -2.94
CA ILE A 147 -20.13 -9.25 -2.91
C ILE A 147 -21.19 -10.11 -2.25
N THR A 148 -21.28 -11.40 -2.62
CA THR A 148 -22.22 -12.35 -2.02
C THR A 148 -21.96 -12.52 -0.53
N ALA A 149 -20.70 -12.69 -0.12
CA ALA A 149 -20.32 -12.85 1.29
C ALA A 149 -20.62 -11.60 2.12
N TYR A 150 -20.31 -10.40 1.62
CA TYR A 150 -20.65 -9.14 2.28
C TYR A 150 -22.15 -8.91 2.39
N ARG A 151 -22.92 -9.27 1.36
CA ARG A 151 -24.39 -9.21 1.41
C ARG A 151 -24.96 -10.18 2.44
N ALA A 152 -24.38 -11.38 2.55
CA ALA A 152 -24.76 -12.36 3.57
C ALA A 152 -24.55 -11.78 4.98
N TRP A 153 -23.38 -11.17 5.24
CA TRP A 153 -23.13 -10.46 6.51
C TRP A 153 -24.17 -9.36 6.78
N LEU A 154 -24.43 -8.50 5.78
CA LEU A 154 -25.43 -7.41 5.90
C LEU A 154 -26.87 -7.91 6.10
N SER A 155 -27.19 -9.13 5.63
CA SER A 155 -28.51 -9.74 5.82
C SER A 155 -28.71 -10.34 7.20
N GLY A 156 -27.63 -10.63 7.93
CA GLY A 156 -27.66 -11.16 9.29
C GLY A 156 -28.13 -10.18 10.37
N THR A 157 -28.63 -9.00 9.97
CA THR A 157 -29.04 -7.90 10.86
C THR A 157 -27.90 -7.46 11.80
N PRO A 158 -26.74 -7.06 11.26
CA PRO A 158 -25.66 -6.55 12.12
C PRO A 158 -26.18 -5.34 12.91
N PRO A 159 -25.76 -5.18 14.19
CA PRO A 159 -26.11 -4.00 14.96
C PRO A 159 -25.82 -2.72 14.17
N GLN A 160 -26.70 -1.71 14.21
CA GLN A 160 -26.44 -0.44 13.51
C GLN A 160 -25.15 0.25 13.99
N GLU A 161 -24.70 -0.09 15.19
CA GLU A 161 -23.48 0.41 15.83
C GLU A 161 -22.28 -0.53 15.66
N ASP A 162 -22.39 -1.57 14.84
CA ASP A 162 -21.28 -2.49 14.61
C ASP A 162 -20.08 -1.73 14.00
N PRO A 163 -18.90 -1.74 14.66
CA PRO A 163 -17.72 -1.00 14.21
C PRO A 163 -17.20 -1.46 12.83
N CYS A 164 -17.57 -2.66 12.39
CA CYS A 164 -17.23 -3.21 11.09
C CYS A 164 -18.16 -2.75 9.96
N LEU A 165 -19.37 -2.27 10.26
CA LEU A 165 -20.42 -1.94 9.26
C LEU A 165 -19.92 -0.96 8.19
N ALA A 166 -19.24 0.11 8.59
CA ALA A 166 -18.63 1.07 7.66
C ALA A 166 -17.57 0.41 6.76
N GLY A 167 -16.71 -0.44 7.34
CA GLY A 167 -15.68 -1.16 6.60
C GLY A 167 -16.27 -2.12 5.56
N ILE A 168 -17.34 -2.83 5.92
CA ILE A 168 -18.03 -3.76 5.02
C ILE A 168 -18.70 -3.03 3.85
N TYR A 169 -19.42 -1.93 4.10
CA TYR A 169 -20.02 -1.15 3.01
C TYR A 169 -18.97 -0.57 2.05
N GLN A 170 -17.83 -0.11 2.57
CA GLN A 170 -16.73 0.38 1.73
C GLN A 170 -16.15 -0.74 0.85
N ARG A 171 -15.87 -1.92 1.43
CA ARG A 171 -15.34 -3.06 0.66
C ARG A 171 -16.35 -3.61 -0.34
N LEU A 172 -17.63 -3.66 0.02
CA LEU A 172 -18.72 -4.02 -0.89
C LEU A 172 -18.80 -3.07 -2.08
N ALA A 173 -18.70 -1.76 -1.82
CA ALA A 173 -18.71 -0.75 -2.87
C ALA A 173 -17.51 -0.89 -3.81
N GLN A 174 -16.31 -1.12 -3.27
CA GLN A 174 -15.10 -1.41 -4.06
C GLN A 174 -15.28 -2.67 -4.90
N ALA A 175 -15.87 -3.73 -4.34
CA ALA A 175 -16.10 -4.97 -5.06
C ALA A 175 -17.07 -4.78 -6.24
N TYR A 176 -18.16 -4.02 -6.05
CA TYR A 176 -19.06 -3.66 -7.16
C TYR A 176 -18.35 -2.88 -8.26
N TYR A 177 -17.51 -1.93 -7.88
CA TYR A 177 -16.76 -1.14 -8.85
C TYR A 177 -15.84 -2.01 -9.71
N HIS A 178 -15.10 -2.95 -9.09
CA HIS A 178 -14.24 -3.87 -9.83
C HIS A 178 -15.01 -4.78 -10.81
N GLU A 179 -16.29 -5.04 -10.55
CA GLU A 179 -17.20 -5.76 -11.44
C GLU A 179 -17.88 -4.87 -12.50
N GLY A 180 -17.54 -3.57 -12.55
CA GLY A 180 -18.17 -2.60 -13.47
C GLY A 180 -19.62 -2.25 -13.11
N LYS A 181 -20.02 -2.45 -11.85
CA LYS A 181 -21.38 -2.20 -11.34
C LYS A 181 -21.43 -0.87 -10.58
N ASP A 182 -21.29 0.24 -11.30
CA ASP A 182 -21.11 1.58 -10.71
C ASP A 182 -22.29 2.06 -9.84
N SER A 183 -23.53 1.83 -10.27
CA SER A 183 -24.72 2.24 -9.51
C SER A 183 -24.86 1.51 -8.15
N PRO A 184 -24.72 0.17 -8.10
CA PRO A 184 -24.60 -0.56 -6.84
C PRO A 184 -23.42 -0.13 -5.97
N ALA A 185 -22.26 0.17 -6.57
CA ALA A 185 -21.09 0.65 -5.83
C ALA A 185 -21.40 1.96 -5.09
N MET A 186 -22.00 2.92 -5.78
CA MET A 186 -22.41 4.20 -5.20
C MET A 186 -23.43 4.02 -4.08
N THR A 187 -24.40 3.12 -4.28
CA THR A 187 -25.43 2.82 -3.29
C THR A 187 -24.82 2.24 -2.00
N ALA A 188 -23.85 1.32 -2.13
CA ALA A 188 -23.14 0.76 -0.98
C ALA A 188 -22.31 1.82 -0.24
N TYR A 189 -21.62 2.70 -0.96
CA TYR A 189 -20.87 3.80 -0.34
C TYR A 189 -21.76 4.75 0.47
N LYS A 190 -22.91 5.15 -0.08
CA LYS A 190 -23.86 6.04 0.61
C LYS A 190 -24.44 5.43 1.89
N LYS A 191 -24.49 4.10 1.98
CA LYS A 191 -24.95 3.36 3.16
C LYS A 191 -23.87 3.19 4.23
N SER A 192 -22.60 3.44 3.92
CA SER A 192 -21.52 3.39 4.92
C SER A 192 -21.76 4.46 5.97
N PRO A 193 -22.01 4.12 7.25
CA PRO A 193 -22.10 5.12 8.30
C PRO A 193 -20.78 5.91 8.39
N ALA A 194 -20.88 7.21 8.63
CA ALA A 194 -19.72 8.02 8.98
C ALA A 194 -19.15 7.47 10.30
N ARG A 195 -17.84 7.20 10.36
CA ARG A 195 -17.19 6.81 11.61
C ARG A 195 -17.35 7.95 12.62
N SER A 196 -18.20 7.76 13.63
CA SER A 196 -18.35 8.72 14.73
C SER A 196 -17.00 8.91 15.42
N GLY A 197 -16.57 10.17 15.54
CA GLY A 197 -15.22 10.57 15.88
C GLY A 197 -14.79 10.30 17.34
N GLN A 198 -14.55 9.04 17.69
CA GLN A 198 -13.78 8.68 18.88
C GLN A 198 -12.46 8.01 18.45
N ASN A 199 -11.34 8.61 18.89
CA ASN A 199 -9.92 8.25 18.63
C ASN A 199 -9.20 8.77 17.38
N GLN A 200 -9.46 10.01 16.93
CA GLN A 200 -8.54 10.71 15.99
C GLN A 200 -8.17 12.15 16.41
N ALA A 201 -7.88 12.38 17.70
CA ALA A 201 -7.23 13.60 18.14
C ALA A 201 -5.70 13.52 17.92
N SER A 202 -5.23 13.67 16.68
CA SER A 202 -3.87 14.18 16.31
C SER A 202 -3.48 14.03 14.83
N ALA A 203 -4.33 13.47 13.96
CA ALA A 203 -4.15 13.52 12.51
C ALA A 203 -5.41 14.12 11.87
N GLY A 204 -5.24 15.10 10.99
CA GLY A 204 -6.35 15.86 10.39
C GLY A 204 -7.50 14.98 9.89
N SER A 205 -8.71 15.30 10.32
CA SER A 205 -9.91 14.47 10.18
C SER A 205 -10.14 13.89 8.77
N PRO A 206 -10.24 12.57 8.61
CA PRO A 206 -10.68 11.93 7.36
C PRO A 206 -12.12 12.28 6.99
N GLU A 207 -12.94 12.76 7.94
CA GLU A 207 -14.28 13.34 7.71
C GLU A 207 -14.28 14.55 6.76
N LYS A 208 -13.15 15.22 6.55
CA LYS A 208 -13.02 16.34 5.61
C LYS A 208 -12.12 16.05 4.40
N VAL A 209 -11.52 14.86 4.31
CA VAL A 209 -10.54 14.58 3.24
C VAL A 209 -11.09 13.59 2.23
N PHE A 210 -11.90 12.60 2.62
CA PHE A 210 -12.39 11.58 1.69
C PHE A 210 -13.76 11.89 1.05
N PRO A 211 -14.83 12.23 1.80
CA PRO A 211 -16.06 12.71 1.19
C PRO A 211 -15.84 14.06 0.51
N LEU A 212 -14.92 14.90 1.01
CA LEU A 212 -14.54 16.14 0.32
C LEU A 212 -13.73 15.87 -0.95
N ARG A 213 -12.80 14.90 -1.00
CA ARG A 213 -12.13 14.53 -2.27
C ARG A 213 -13.06 13.83 -3.24
N PHE A 214 -14.05 13.09 -2.77
CA PHE A 214 -15.06 12.46 -3.63
C PHE A 214 -16.09 13.47 -4.12
N GLU A 215 -16.57 14.39 -3.28
CA GLU A 215 -17.46 15.48 -3.66
C GLU A 215 -16.72 16.53 -4.50
N GLN A 216 -15.45 16.83 -4.22
CA GLN A 216 -14.58 17.65 -5.07
C GLN A 216 -14.23 16.93 -6.36
N ALA A 217 -14.06 15.62 -6.36
CA ALA A 217 -13.89 14.86 -7.59
C ALA A 217 -15.20 14.70 -8.35
N ARG A 218 -16.35 14.67 -7.69
CA ARG A 218 -17.67 14.71 -8.31
C ARG A 218 -17.92 16.09 -8.90
N GLN A 219 -17.68 17.16 -8.14
CA GLN A 219 -17.77 18.53 -8.61
C GLN A 219 -16.72 18.82 -9.69
N ALA A 220 -15.51 18.26 -9.61
CA ALA A 220 -14.51 18.36 -10.66
C ALA A 220 -14.84 17.46 -11.86
N ALA A 221 -15.51 16.32 -11.67
CA ALA A 221 -15.98 15.46 -12.75
C ALA A 221 -17.24 16.01 -13.41
N GLU A 222 -18.15 16.65 -12.67
CA GLU A 222 -19.32 17.42 -13.12
C GLU A 222 -18.85 18.70 -13.79
N LYS A 223 -17.83 19.36 -13.24
CA LYS A 223 -17.18 20.53 -13.84
C LYS A 223 -16.46 20.17 -15.14
N SER A 224 -15.68 19.08 -15.10
CA SER A 224 -15.07 18.47 -16.28
C SER A 224 -16.10 17.87 -17.23
N LEU A 225 -17.30 17.49 -16.79
CA LEU A 225 -18.38 16.99 -17.66
C LEU A 225 -18.95 18.11 -18.54
N TRP A 226 -18.93 19.35 -18.04
CA TRP A 226 -19.36 20.51 -18.82
C TRP A 226 -18.20 21.18 -19.58
N GLU A 227 -16.97 21.11 -19.07
CA GLU A 227 -15.77 21.64 -19.74
C GLU A 227 -15.17 20.67 -20.78
N SER A 228 -15.35 19.34 -20.63
CA SER A 228 -14.89 18.32 -21.58
C SER A 228 -16.07 17.71 -22.33
N ARG A 229 -15.94 17.56 -23.65
CA ARG A 229 -16.97 16.99 -24.54
C ARG A 229 -17.23 15.48 -24.33
N SER A 230 -16.84 14.89 -23.18
CA SER A 230 -17.04 13.48 -22.89
C SER A 230 -17.88 13.29 -21.62
N PRO A 231 -19.07 12.63 -21.70
CA PRO A 231 -19.98 12.44 -20.56
C PRO A 231 -19.51 11.41 -19.52
N ARG A 232 -18.22 11.02 -19.50
CA ARG A 232 -17.69 10.03 -18.55
C ARG A 232 -17.08 10.70 -17.32
N ALA A 233 -17.63 10.40 -16.14
CA ALA A 233 -17.04 10.81 -14.87
C ALA A 233 -15.69 10.10 -14.65
N ALA A 234 -14.66 10.85 -14.25
CA ALA A 234 -13.37 10.28 -13.82
C ALA A 234 -13.55 9.32 -12.63
N SER A 235 -12.62 8.39 -12.41
CA SER A 235 -12.62 7.41 -11.29
C SER A 235 -11.75 7.87 -10.11
N PRO A 236 -12.20 8.79 -9.23
CA PRO A 236 -11.36 9.43 -8.21
C PRO A 236 -10.85 8.52 -7.09
N TRP A 237 -11.37 7.31 -6.96
CA TRP A 237 -10.94 6.34 -5.92
C TRP A 237 -9.71 5.52 -6.34
N LEU A 238 -9.33 5.53 -7.61
CA LEU A 238 -8.07 4.94 -8.05
C LEU A 238 -6.96 5.97 -7.84
N ALA A 239 -6.35 6.04 -6.65
CA ALA A 239 -5.22 6.96 -6.37
C ALA A 239 -3.85 6.27 -6.55
N MET A 240 -3.72 5.45 -7.59
CA MET A 240 -2.53 4.63 -7.83
C MET A 240 -1.44 5.41 -8.57
N VAL A 241 -1.83 6.23 -9.53
CA VAL A 241 -0.95 7.18 -10.20
C VAL A 241 -0.65 8.34 -9.25
N LYS A 242 0.63 8.60 -9.01
CA LYS A 242 1.10 9.73 -8.21
C LYS A 242 1.28 10.96 -9.09
N GLU A 243 0.84 12.10 -8.56
CA GLU A 243 1.13 13.43 -9.08
C GLU A 243 2.15 14.10 -8.15
N PRO A 244 2.98 15.03 -8.64
CA PRO A 244 3.88 15.78 -7.78
C PRO A 244 3.10 16.65 -6.76
N PRO A 245 3.60 16.84 -5.53
CA PRO A 245 4.84 16.27 -5.00
C PRO A 245 4.68 14.77 -4.63
N VAL A 246 5.71 13.97 -4.96
CA VAL A 246 5.76 12.52 -4.69
C VAL A 246 5.80 12.23 -3.20
N VAL A 247 6.64 12.98 -2.50
CA VAL A 247 6.75 12.93 -1.05
C VAL A 247 6.50 14.33 -0.52
N GLN A 248 5.50 14.44 0.34
CA GLN A 248 5.22 15.66 1.08
C GLN A 248 5.12 15.30 2.56
N ILE A 249 5.94 15.97 3.37
CA ILE A 249 5.89 15.82 4.82
C ILE A 249 5.76 17.21 5.44
N GLN A 250 4.95 17.26 6.49
CA GLN A 250 4.95 18.38 7.42
C GLN A 250 5.89 17.98 8.55
N PRO A 251 7.08 18.58 8.64
CA PRO A 251 8.02 18.23 9.70
C PRO A 251 7.36 18.44 11.07
N PRO A 252 7.67 17.62 12.09
CA PRO A 252 7.18 17.87 13.44
C PRO A 252 7.56 19.28 13.88
N ARG A 253 6.77 19.89 14.78
CA ARG A 253 7.13 21.22 15.33
C ARG A 253 8.55 21.16 15.89
N SER A 254 9.38 22.14 15.52
CA SER A 254 10.81 22.14 15.83
C SER A 254 11.02 21.94 17.34
N PRO A 255 11.74 20.88 17.77
CA PRO A 255 12.10 20.71 19.16
C PRO A 255 13.25 21.67 19.49
N ALA A 256 13.02 22.65 20.38
CA ALA A 256 14.06 23.59 20.85
C ALA A 256 14.71 24.42 19.71
N PRO A 257 15.63 25.37 20.01
CA PRO A 257 16.46 25.97 18.96
C PRO A 257 17.22 24.87 18.20
N MET A 258 16.93 24.75 16.91
CA MET A 258 17.59 23.83 15.99
C MET A 258 18.85 24.47 15.41
N GLN A 259 19.91 23.68 15.21
CA GLN A 259 21.14 24.12 14.56
C GLN A 259 21.11 23.86 13.04
N THR A 260 20.83 22.62 12.64
CA THR A 260 20.79 22.21 11.22
C THR A 260 19.80 21.08 11.00
N TRP A 261 19.32 20.93 9.78
CA TRP A 261 18.57 19.75 9.35
C TRP A 261 19.00 19.30 7.96
N SER A 262 18.75 18.02 7.66
CA SER A 262 18.99 17.39 6.37
C SER A 262 17.86 16.41 6.06
N TRP A 263 17.27 16.54 4.88
CA TRP A 263 16.26 15.63 4.35
C TRP A 263 16.78 14.96 3.09
N VAL A 264 16.81 13.64 3.10
CA VAL A 264 17.38 12.81 2.04
C VAL A 264 16.32 11.84 1.54
N ILE A 265 16.16 11.76 0.21
CA ILE A 265 15.38 10.72 -0.45
C ILE A 265 16.34 9.66 -1.01
N LEU A 266 16.05 8.40 -0.71
CA LEU A 266 16.79 7.23 -1.14
C LEU A 266 15.95 6.40 -2.12
N ASP A 267 16.57 5.81 -3.13
CA ASP A 267 15.95 4.78 -3.95
C ASP A 267 16.02 3.39 -3.28
N GLY A 268 15.49 2.36 -3.95
CA GLY A 268 15.45 0.98 -3.45
C GLY A 268 16.82 0.34 -3.30
N GLU A 269 17.87 0.96 -3.84
CA GLU A 269 19.27 0.54 -3.69
C GLU A 269 20.01 1.38 -2.63
N GLY A 270 19.31 2.29 -1.95
CA GLY A 270 19.88 3.17 -0.93
C GLY A 270 20.70 4.35 -1.51
N ARG A 271 20.63 4.61 -2.82
CA ARG A 271 21.32 5.74 -3.44
C ARG A 271 20.53 7.03 -3.20
N VAL A 272 21.24 8.12 -2.95
CA VAL A 272 20.63 9.43 -2.75
C VAL A 272 20.08 9.96 -4.08
N ARG A 273 18.77 10.20 -4.15
CA ARG A 273 18.09 10.78 -5.31
C ARG A 273 17.77 12.27 -5.12
N TYR A 274 17.63 12.71 -3.87
CA TYR A 274 17.37 14.11 -3.55
C TYR A 274 17.90 14.42 -2.16
N ARG A 275 18.42 15.63 -1.97
CA ARG A 275 18.87 16.15 -0.69
C ARG A 275 18.48 17.60 -0.56
N GLN A 276 17.91 17.95 0.58
CA GLN A 276 17.66 19.33 1.01
C GLN A 276 18.20 19.50 2.43
N GLN A 277 18.81 20.64 2.73
CA GLN A 277 19.38 20.91 4.06
C GLN A 277 19.29 22.40 4.38
N GLY A 278 19.28 22.74 5.67
CA GLY A 278 19.17 24.13 6.09
C GLY A 278 19.40 24.34 7.57
N ARG A 279 19.40 25.63 7.98
CA ARG A 279 19.44 26.07 9.39
C ARG A 279 18.11 26.62 9.88
N ILE A 280 17.22 27.00 8.96
CA ILE A 280 15.87 27.49 9.25
C ILE A 280 14.91 26.32 9.04
N TRP A 281 14.05 26.05 10.02
CA TRP A 281 13.10 24.94 9.95
C TRP A 281 12.01 25.23 8.91
N PRO A 282 11.80 24.37 7.91
CA PRO A 282 10.77 24.59 6.90
C PRO A 282 9.41 24.16 7.42
N ASP A 283 8.36 24.91 7.06
CA ASP A 283 6.97 24.54 7.38
C ASP A 283 6.53 23.27 6.64
N LYS A 284 7.11 23.03 5.47
CA LYS A 284 6.78 21.94 4.56
C LYS A 284 8.02 21.49 3.81
N LEU A 285 8.18 20.17 3.72
CA LEU A 285 9.16 19.52 2.86
C LEU A 285 8.40 18.80 1.75
N ALA A 286 8.72 19.12 0.50
CA ALA A 286 8.08 18.53 -0.67
C ALA A 286 9.15 18.15 -1.69
N TRP A 287 9.00 16.99 -2.29
CA TRP A 287 9.87 16.49 -3.35
C TRP A 287 9.03 16.15 -4.58
N GLU A 288 9.34 16.81 -5.70
CA GLU A 288 8.59 16.71 -6.95
C GLU A 288 8.90 15.45 -7.78
N GLY A 289 9.69 14.52 -7.23
CA GLY A 289 10.06 13.29 -7.93
C GLY A 289 11.11 13.50 -9.03
N SER A 290 11.96 14.52 -8.87
CA SER A 290 13.11 14.77 -9.76
C SER A 290 14.38 14.91 -8.92
N ASP A 291 15.51 14.43 -9.42
CA ASP A 291 16.81 14.70 -8.79
C ASP A 291 17.31 16.12 -9.15
N PRO A 292 18.43 16.59 -8.56
CA PRO A 292 18.97 17.92 -8.84
C PRO A 292 19.33 18.17 -10.31
N ASP A 293 19.62 17.11 -11.06
CA ASP A 293 19.91 17.17 -12.51
C ASP A 293 18.64 17.21 -13.35
N GLY A 294 17.46 17.22 -12.70
CA GLY A 294 16.16 17.21 -13.35
C GLY A 294 15.73 15.82 -13.85
N GLN A 295 16.50 14.76 -13.59
CA GLN A 295 16.09 13.42 -13.99
C GLN A 295 14.91 12.97 -13.13
N LYS A 296 13.84 12.59 -13.81
CA LYS A 296 12.62 12.10 -13.19
C LYS A 296 12.84 10.73 -12.56
N ILE A 297 12.14 10.48 -11.46
CA ILE A 297 12.18 9.18 -10.81
C ILE A 297 11.53 8.11 -11.70
N LEU A 298 11.78 6.87 -11.37
CA LEU A 298 11.37 5.75 -12.20
C LEU A 298 10.14 5.10 -11.59
N ALA A 299 9.08 4.97 -12.40
CA ALA A 299 7.93 4.17 -12.04
C ALA A 299 8.37 2.71 -11.85
N GLY A 300 7.93 2.11 -10.75
CA GLY A 300 8.28 0.77 -10.31
C GLY A 300 9.39 0.69 -9.27
N ASP A 301 10.12 1.78 -9.06
CA ASP A 301 11.14 1.82 -8.02
C ASP A 301 10.51 2.13 -6.65
N VAL A 302 11.24 1.69 -5.62
CA VAL A 302 10.93 1.96 -4.21
C VAL A 302 11.69 3.20 -3.77
N TYR A 303 11.04 4.07 -3.01
CA TYR A 303 11.67 5.26 -2.44
C TYR A 303 11.40 5.35 -0.94
N ALA A 304 12.40 5.76 -0.19
CA ALA A 304 12.31 6.05 1.23
C ALA A 304 12.89 7.44 1.51
N TYR A 305 12.61 8.01 2.68
CA TYR A 305 13.27 9.23 3.11
C TYR A 305 13.78 9.15 4.54
N THR A 306 14.83 9.93 4.78
CA THR A 306 15.42 10.16 6.09
C THR A 306 15.46 11.66 6.36
N LEU A 307 14.87 12.09 7.46
CA LEU A 307 14.96 13.45 7.98
C LEU A 307 15.83 13.43 9.24
N THR A 308 16.94 14.16 9.22
CA THR A 308 17.88 14.31 10.32
C THR A 308 17.85 15.75 10.80
N VAL A 309 17.70 15.94 12.10
CA VAL A 309 17.66 17.25 12.77
C VAL A 309 18.74 17.27 13.84
N VAL A 310 19.54 18.33 13.86
CA VAL A 310 20.55 18.57 14.89
C VAL A 310 20.11 19.78 15.70
N ASP A 311 19.90 19.59 16.99
CA ASP A 311 19.51 20.69 17.89
C ASP A 311 20.72 21.57 18.28
N ALA A 312 20.48 22.70 18.94
CA ALA A 312 21.54 23.61 19.40
C ALA A 312 22.53 22.99 20.41
N ARG A 313 22.21 21.81 20.97
CA ARG A 313 23.11 21.05 21.86
C ARG A 313 23.90 19.98 21.10
N GLY A 314 23.77 19.91 19.77
CA GLY A 314 24.40 18.90 18.93
C GLY A 314 23.72 17.53 18.98
N ARG A 315 22.55 17.39 19.61
CA ARG A 315 21.81 16.12 19.63
C ARG A 315 21.13 15.90 18.28
N THR A 316 21.26 14.68 17.78
CA THR A 316 20.70 14.30 16.47
C THR A 316 19.40 13.51 16.68
N LEU A 317 18.33 13.95 16.01
CA LEU A 317 17.07 13.22 15.88
C LEU A 317 16.90 12.80 14.42
N THR A 318 16.74 11.49 14.19
CA THR A 318 16.53 10.94 12.85
C THR A 318 15.16 10.31 12.76
N THR A 319 14.38 10.70 11.73
CA THR A 319 13.10 10.11 11.38
C THR A 319 13.20 9.46 10.01
N ASN A 320 12.89 8.17 9.94
CA ASN A 320 12.87 7.39 8.70
C ASN A 320 11.41 7.10 8.31
N ALA A 321 11.08 7.27 7.04
CA ALA A 321 9.82 6.79 6.51
C ALA A 321 9.93 5.36 5.98
N PRO A 322 8.81 4.60 6.01
CA PRO A 322 8.75 3.33 5.33
C PRO A 322 8.96 3.53 3.83
N ALA A 323 9.69 2.60 3.23
CA ALA A 323 9.92 2.56 1.80
C ALA A 323 8.58 2.34 1.07
N ARG A 324 8.34 3.11 0.00
CA ARG A 324 7.10 3.04 -0.79
C ARG A 324 7.41 2.89 -2.26
N MET A 325 6.73 1.95 -2.91
CA MET A 325 6.83 1.77 -4.35
C MET A 325 5.95 2.78 -5.09
N VAL A 326 6.50 3.37 -6.17
CA VAL A 326 5.78 4.31 -7.03
C VAL A 326 5.40 3.60 -8.32
N TRP A 327 4.22 3.00 -8.39
CA TRP A 327 3.78 2.21 -9.55
C TRP A 327 3.64 3.01 -10.84
N ALA A 328 3.18 4.25 -10.70
CA ALA A 328 2.89 5.14 -11.82
C ALA A 328 3.06 6.60 -11.39
N MET A 329 3.57 7.42 -12.29
CA MET A 329 3.88 8.82 -12.01
C MET A 329 3.51 9.71 -13.18
N VAL A 330 2.88 10.85 -12.91
CA VAL A 330 2.63 11.92 -13.89
C VAL A 330 3.72 12.98 -13.76
N TYR A 331 4.32 13.34 -14.88
CA TYR A 331 5.22 14.48 -15.00
C TYR A 331 4.56 15.56 -15.85
N PRO A 332 3.98 16.60 -15.24
CA PRO A 332 3.48 17.74 -15.99
C PRO A 332 4.67 18.50 -16.59
N GLY A 333 4.60 18.77 -17.89
CA GLY A 333 5.46 19.69 -18.61
C GLY A 333 4.67 20.94 -19.05
N PRO A 334 5.35 21.97 -19.57
CA PRO A 334 4.69 23.19 -20.03
C PRO A 334 3.67 22.91 -21.14
N ASN A 335 4.05 22.04 -22.09
CA ASN A 335 3.28 21.73 -23.29
C ASN A 335 2.94 20.24 -23.41
N ASP A 336 3.26 19.44 -22.41
CA ASP A 336 2.96 18.02 -22.43
C ASP A 336 2.76 17.50 -21.00
N PHE A 337 2.33 16.26 -20.89
CA PHE A 337 2.59 15.51 -19.68
C PHE A 337 3.04 14.11 -20.06
N VAL A 338 3.85 13.52 -19.19
CA VAL A 338 4.34 12.16 -19.35
C VAL A 338 3.80 11.33 -18.19
N LEU A 339 2.97 10.34 -18.49
CA LEU A 339 2.59 9.30 -17.53
C LEU A 339 3.55 8.12 -17.69
N SER A 340 4.38 7.90 -16.68
CA SER A 340 5.31 6.77 -16.62
C SER A 340 4.72 5.64 -15.80
N LEU A 341 4.78 4.41 -16.33
CA LEU A 341 4.22 3.18 -15.77
C LEU A 341 5.28 2.06 -15.80
N GLN A 342 5.29 1.21 -14.78
CA GLN A 342 6.16 0.03 -14.75
C GLN A 342 5.54 -1.13 -15.54
N VAL A 343 6.25 -1.64 -16.56
CA VAL A 343 5.73 -2.69 -17.46
C VAL A 343 5.38 -3.98 -16.73
N SER A 344 6.22 -4.41 -15.78
CA SER A 344 5.99 -5.65 -15.00
C SER A 344 4.70 -5.63 -14.18
N THR A 345 4.12 -4.46 -13.93
CA THR A 345 2.85 -4.32 -13.19
C THR A 345 1.64 -4.34 -14.13
N LEU A 346 1.87 -4.00 -15.39
CA LEU A 346 0.82 -3.92 -16.40
C LEU A 346 0.40 -5.29 -16.91
N PHE A 347 1.31 -6.27 -16.93
CA PHE A 347 1.07 -7.59 -17.53
C PHE A 347 1.07 -8.72 -16.49
N GLU A 348 0.40 -9.84 -16.78
CA GLU A 348 0.28 -10.97 -15.83
C GLU A 348 1.63 -11.62 -15.50
N LYS A 349 2.59 -11.58 -16.43
CA LYS A 349 3.95 -12.13 -16.31
C LYS A 349 4.91 -11.28 -17.17
N GLU A 350 6.21 -11.33 -16.88
CA GLU A 350 7.25 -10.55 -17.60
C GLU A 350 7.19 -10.79 -19.12
N ASN A 351 6.91 -12.03 -19.56
CA ASN A 351 6.85 -12.41 -20.98
C ASN A 351 5.42 -12.49 -21.55
N SER A 352 4.47 -11.74 -20.97
CA SER A 352 3.06 -11.75 -21.40
C SER A 352 2.64 -10.41 -21.99
N ASP A 353 1.77 -10.46 -22.99
CA ASP A 353 1.02 -9.33 -23.53
C ASP A 353 -0.39 -9.22 -22.91
N ARG A 354 -0.77 -10.16 -22.04
CA ARG A 354 -2.03 -10.13 -21.31
C ARG A 354 -1.93 -9.15 -20.15
N ILE A 355 -2.74 -8.09 -20.21
CA ILE A 355 -2.80 -7.05 -19.19
C ILE A 355 -3.32 -7.68 -17.88
N SER A 356 -2.57 -7.51 -16.79
CA SER A 356 -2.97 -7.96 -15.46
C SER A 356 -4.19 -7.16 -14.97
N ARG A 357 -4.90 -7.69 -13.97
CA ARG A 357 -6.02 -6.95 -13.35
C ARG A 357 -5.59 -5.63 -12.72
N PHE A 358 -4.39 -5.59 -12.12
CA PHE A 358 -3.81 -4.36 -11.59
C PHE A 358 -3.45 -3.39 -12.74
N GLY A 359 -2.86 -3.90 -13.82
CA GLY A 359 -2.59 -3.16 -15.05
C GLY A 359 -3.84 -2.56 -15.68
N LEU A 360 -4.96 -3.28 -15.69
CA LEU A 360 -6.25 -2.76 -16.16
C LEU A 360 -6.72 -1.57 -15.32
N SER A 361 -6.50 -1.61 -14.00
CA SER A 361 -6.84 -0.51 -13.10
C SER A 361 -5.93 0.71 -13.36
N LEU A 362 -4.62 0.48 -13.57
CA LEU A 362 -3.66 1.54 -13.89
C LEU A 362 -3.98 2.20 -15.24
N LEU A 363 -4.28 1.42 -16.27
CA LEU A 363 -4.64 1.92 -17.59
C LEU A 363 -6.00 2.62 -17.59
N THR A 364 -6.92 2.24 -16.70
CA THR A 364 -8.18 2.96 -16.51
C THR A 364 -7.91 4.34 -15.92
N GLN A 365 -7.09 4.43 -14.86
CA GLN A 365 -6.69 5.72 -14.31
C GLN A 365 -5.88 6.55 -15.31
N ALA A 366 -5.02 5.91 -16.11
CA ALA A 366 -4.31 6.55 -17.20
C ALA A 366 -5.29 7.18 -18.20
N ALA A 367 -6.32 6.43 -18.62
CA ALA A 367 -7.35 6.94 -19.52
C ALA A 367 -8.11 8.13 -18.90
N ASP A 368 -8.47 8.06 -17.61
CA ASP A 368 -9.13 9.18 -16.92
C ASP A 368 -8.25 10.44 -16.91
N LEU A 369 -6.94 10.28 -16.71
CA LEU A 369 -5.98 11.38 -16.83
C LEU A 369 -5.95 11.92 -18.27
N CYS A 370 -5.95 11.06 -19.30
CA CYS A 370 -6.00 11.49 -20.69
C CYS A 370 -7.23 12.37 -20.97
N LEU A 371 -8.40 11.96 -20.48
CA LEU A 371 -9.66 12.69 -20.64
C LEU A 371 -9.57 14.07 -19.95
N ARG A 372 -9.02 14.11 -18.72
CA ARG A 372 -8.83 15.36 -17.96
C ARG A 372 -7.99 16.39 -18.71
N PHE A 373 -6.96 15.95 -19.45
CA PHE A 373 -6.09 16.87 -20.17
C PHE A 373 -6.58 17.22 -21.59
N SER A 374 -7.59 16.51 -22.12
CA SER A 374 -8.35 16.83 -23.36
C SER A 374 -7.45 17.09 -24.59
N ARG A 375 -6.65 16.10 -25.03
CA ARG A 375 -5.65 16.32 -26.08
C ARG A 375 -5.70 15.30 -27.22
N PRO A 376 -5.68 15.76 -28.48
CA PRO A 376 -5.36 14.89 -29.61
C PRO A 376 -3.86 14.60 -29.66
N GLY A 377 -3.49 13.34 -29.82
CA GLY A 377 -2.09 12.90 -29.93
C GLY A 377 -1.59 12.22 -28.66
N LEU A 378 -1.52 10.90 -28.69
CA LEU A 378 -0.83 10.09 -27.70
C LEU A 378 0.39 9.45 -28.33
N GLN A 379 1.56 9.71 -27.75
CA GLN A 379 2.77 8.97 -28.07
C GLN A 379 3.01 7.95 -26.96
N LEU A 380 2.99 6.67 -27.34
CA LEU A 380 3.35 5.57 -26.46
C LEU A 380 4.81 5.21 -26.70
N GLU A 381 5.66 5.42 -25.70
CA GLU A 381 7.05 4.95 -25.70
C GLU A 381 7.20 3.76 -24.75
N LEU A 382 7.51 2.58 -25.29
CA LEU A 382 7.73 1.37 -24.49
C LEU A 382 9.20 0.97 -24.57
N SER A 383 9.87 0.93 -23.42
CA SER A 383 11.19 0.34 -23.27
C SER A 383 11.05 -1.16 -23.02
N ALA A 384 11.47 -1.99 -23.96
CA ALA A 384 11.37 -3.45 -23.88
C ALA A 384 12.71 -4.12 -24.20
N ARG A 385 12.97 -5.28 -23.59
CA ARG A 385 14.15 -6.10 -23.91
C ARG A 385 13.97 -6.84 -25.25
N ASP A 386 12.77 -7.36 -25.48
CA ASP A 386 12.38 -8.02 -26.73
C ASP A 386 11.47 -7.09 -27.53
N GLY A 387 11.91 -6.70 -28.72
CA GLY A 387 11.16 -5.82 -29.60
C GLY A 387 9.81 -6.40 -30.06
N GLN A 388 9.73 -7.72 -30.30
CA GLN A 388 8.48 -8.37 -30.73
C GLN A 388 7.48 -8.47 -29.57
N LEU A 389 7.94 -8.89 -28.39
CA LEU A 389 7.09 -8.87 -27.19
C LEU A 389 6.64 -7.45 -26.84
N GLY A 390 7.57 -6.49 -26.87
CA GLY A 390 7.26 -5.08 -26.65
C GLY A 390 6.20 -4.56 -27.62
N GLN A 391 6.29 -4.92 -28.90
CA GLN A 391 5.27 -4.54 -29.88
C GLN A 391 3.88 -5.11 -29.55
N ARG A 392 3.80 -6.37 -29.10
CA ARG A 392 2.53 -6.99 -28.67
C ARG A 392 1.98 -6.33 -27.41
N GLN A 393 2.82 -6.09 -26.41
CA GLN A 393 2.48 -5.37 -25.18
C GLN A 393 1.96 -3.95 -25.46
N ALA A 394 2.66 -3.18 -26.31
CA ALA A 394 2.24 -1.85 -26.73
C ALA A 394 0.87 -1.91 -27.43
N SER A 395 0.67 -2.88 -28.33
CA SER A 395 -0.61 -3.08 -29.02
C SER A 395 -1.76 -3.39 -28.03
N ALA A 396 -1.52 -4.23 -27.03
CA ALA A 396 -2.50 -4.55 -26.00
C ALA A 396 -2.89 -3.32 -25.17
N VAL A 397 -1.91 -2.51 -24.75
CA VAL A 397 -2.14 -1.25 -24.03
C VAL A 397 -2.96 -0.28 -24.88
N ILE A 398 -2.65 -0.15 -26.17
CA ILE A 398 -3.36 0.74 -27.09
C ILE A 398 -4.80 0.31 -27.29
N ALA A 399 -5.03 -0.99 -27.56
CA ALA A 399 -6.39 -1.51 -27.70
C ALA A 399 -7.23 -1.21 -26.44
N ARG A 400 -6.61 -1.31 -25.25
CA ARG A 400 -7.27 -0.97 -23.99
C ARG A 400 -7.57 0.52 -23.85
N LEU A 401 -6.60 1.39 -24.13
CA LEU A 401 -6.78 2.84 -24.06
C LEU A 401 -7.79 3.33 -25.10
N GLN A 402 -7.74 2.84 -26.33
CA GLN A 402 -8.71 3.16 -27.40
C GLN A 402 -10.14 2.78 -27.00
N SER A 403 -10.33 1.57 -26.45
CA SER A 403 -11.64 1.15 -25.95
C SER A 403 -12.18 2.06 -24.85
N LYS A 404 -11.30 2.66 -24.02
CA LYS A 404 -11.70 3.55 -22.92
C LYS A 404 -11.85 5.01 -23.35
N LEU A 405 -11.04 5.49 -24.27
CA LEU A 405 -11.01 6.88 -24.72
C LEU A 405 -11.89 7.15 -25.94
N GLU A 406 -12.37 6.10 -26.61
CA GLU A 406 -13.11 6.19 -27.88
C GLU A 406 -12.31 6.94 -28.96
N TRP A 407 -10.98 6.86 -28.90
CA TRP A 407 -10.08 7.55 -29.83
C TRP A 407 -9.94 6.82 -31.17
N PRO A 408 -9.82 7.56 -32.28
CA PRO A 408 -9.47 6.97 -33.57
C PRO A 408 -8.04 6.41 -33.52
N SER A 409 -7.82 5.33 -34.26
CA SER A 409 -6.51 4.64 -34.30
C SER A 409 -5.38 5.49 -34.85
N THR A 410 -5.68 6.52 -35.63
CA THR A 410 -4.70 7.43 -36.26
C THR A 410 -4.04 8.41 -35.29
N GLY A 411 -4.59 8.58 -34.08
CA GLY A 411 -4.08 9.55 -33.09
C GLY A 411 -2.99 9.01 -32.16
N ILE A 412 -2.56 7.76 -32.33
CA ILE A 412 -1.61 7.10 -31.42
C ILE A 412 -0.35 6.68 -32.16
N SER A 413 0.80 7.21 -31.76
CA SER A 413 2.10 6.78 -32.27
C SER A 413 2.79 5.83 -31.28
N ILE A 414 3.46 4.80 -31.80
CA ILE A 414 4.17 3.80 -31.01
C ILE A 414 5.66 3.97 -31.25
N ARG A 415 6.43 4.01 -30.17
CA ARG A 415 7.89 3.97 -30.21
C ARG A 415 8.40 2.90 -29.27
N ILE A 416 8.97 1.83 -29.82
CA ILE A 416 9.65 0.82 -29.02
C ILE A 416 11.12 1.21 -28.88
N LEU A 417 11.59 1.33 -27.64
CA LEU A 417 12.97 1.65 -27.30
C LEU A 417 13.66 0.39 -26.75
N PRO A 418 14.92 0.11 -27.14
CA PRO A 418 15.67 -0.98 -26.54
C PRO A 418 15.94 -0.68 -25.06
N SER A 419 15.59 -1.61 -24.17
CA SER A 419 15.89 -1.48 -22.74
C SER A 419 17.41 -1.54 -22.50
N ARG A 420 17.97 -0.54 -21.81
CA ARG A 420 19.41 -0.48 -21.46
C ARG A 420 19.77 -1.21 -20.16
N GLY A 421 19.04 -2.26 -19.80
CA GLY A 421 19.38 -3.07 -18.62
C GLY A 421 18.27 -4.01 -18.17
N PRO A 422 18.59 -4.92 -17.23
CA PRO A 422 17.64 -5.90 -16.71
C PRO A 422 16.48 -5.22 -15.97
N THR A 423 16.69 -4.13 -15.25
CA THR A 423 15.71 -3.74 -14.23
C THR A 423 14.55 -2.87 -14.66
N ARG A 424 14.45 -2.35 -15.90
CA ARG A 424 13.57 -1.17 -16.11
C ARG A 424 12.86 -1.08 -17.46
N GLU A 425 12.09 -2.11 -17.80
CA GLU A 425 11.06 -1.96 -18.82
C GLU A 425 10.00 -0.96 -18.34
N ARG A 426 9.74 0.05 -19.17
CA ARG A 426 8.91 1.21 -18.82
C ARG A 426 8.00 1.58 -19.96
N LEU A 427 6.79 1.95 -19.61
CA LEU A 427 5.81 2.50 -20.54
C LEU A 427 5.63 3.98 -20.20
N ASN A 428 5.97 4.86 -21.13
CA ASN A 428 5.68 6.28 -21.05
C ASN A 428 4.56 6.61 -22.02
N LEU A 429 3.51 7.23 -21.51
CA LEU A 429 2.43 7.80 -22.31
C LEU A 429 2.66 9.32 -22.32
N ARG A 430 3.05 9.85 -23.46
CA ARG A 430 3.29 11.27 -23.67
C ARG A 430 2.14 11.89 -24.42
N PHE A 431 1.66 13.02 -23.92
CA PHE A 431 0.51 13.72 -24.46
C PHE A 431 0.92 15.14 -24.82
N GLU A 432 0.96 15.44 -26.11
CA GLU A 432 1.30 16.78 -26.59
C GLU A 432 0.09 17.72 -26.46
N LYS A 433 0.31 18.95 -26.01
CA LYS A 433 -0.70 20.02 -25.98
C LYS A 433 -0.99 20.44 -27.42
N HIS A 434 -2.28 20.56 -27.76
CA HIS A 434 -2.66 21.12 -29.05
C HIS A 434 -2.05 22.54 -29.17
N PRO A 435 -1.34 22.85 -30.27
CA PRO A 435 -0.57 24.11 -30.38
C PRO A 435 -1.44 25.36 -30.17
N GLU A 436 -2.73 25.32 -30.53
CA GLU A 436 -3.64 26.45 -30.33
C GLU A 436 -3.90 26.78 -28.85
N SER A 437 -3.93 25.78 -27.97
CA SER A 437 -4.14 26.02 -26.53
C SER A 437 -2.92 26.65 -25.84
N ALA A 438 -1.73 26.55 -26.44
CA ALA A 438 -0.54 27.27 -25.95
C ALA A 438 -0.60 28.78 -26.26
N HIS A 439 -1.33 29.20 -27.31
CA HIS A 439 -1.50 30.62 -27.65
C HIS A 439 -2.48 31.35 -26.72
N GLN A 440 -3.47 30.66 -26.14
CA GLN A 440 -4.43 31.28 -25.22
C GLN A 440 -3.88 31.48 -23.80
N GLU A 441 -3.07 30.55 -23.28
CA GLU A 441 -2.43 30.73 -21.96
C GLU A 441 -1.39 31.86 -21.96
N ASN A 442 -0.62 32.02 -23.03
CA ASN A 442 0.35 33.13 -23.12
C ASN A 442 -0.33 34.51 -23.19
N LYS A 443 -1.56 34.61 -23.70
CA LYS A 443 -2.32 35.87 -23.65
C LYS A 443 -2.74 36.22 -22.23
N ASN A 444 -3.17 35.24 -21.44
CA ASN A 444 -3.61 35.45 -20.05
C ASN A 444 -2.47 35.69 -19.05
N HIS A 445 -1.21 35.53 -19.46
CA HIS A 445 -0.04 35.90 -18.65
C HIS A 445 0.65 37.18 -19.11
N ALA A 446 0.30 37.69 -20.30
CA ALA A 446 0.79 38.96 -20.82
C ALA A 446 -0.13 40.15 -20.44
N GLU A 447 -1.40 39.87 -20.10
CA GLU A 447 -2.33 40.77 -19.39
C GLU A 447 -2.17 40.62 -17.87
#